data_AF-A0A0C9VVH2-F1
#
_entry.id   AF-A0A0C9VVH2-F1
#
_cell.length_a   1.000
_cell.length_b   1.000
_cell.length_c   1.000
_cell.angle_alpha   90.00
_cell.angle_beta   90.00
_cell.angle_gamma   90.00
#
_symmetry.space_group_name_H-M   'P 1'
#
loop_
_entity.id
_entity.type
_entity.pdbx_description
1 polymer ?
#
loop_
_entity_poly.entity_id
_entity_poly.type
_entity_poly.pdbx_seq_one_letter_code
_entity_poly.pdbx_strand_id
1 'polypeptide(L)'
;MKTVLELQSEDCPRVRNAPMVLVTTKLLPITDLHGEALLVAFRQCVLRTFLTYLAARLSHQALYFLDHHELWNAGMHDWDISCENLMYYEQDGKIIGVLNDFDLAPLPSEDGTRCPRGNKRPGTLPFMAIDLLIPEGQAGQTAHLYRHDLESFIWVLTWISLQFSNGVRLKNGVLNKWMKMNTIEAWNVKGGFLRSFRRHTPPAGNEGIWVVAQYCLHVLARRIRQLDQLVDDLGFARRKHSDEATKLGQKLTEYDAAPPATVLREFADALGLRVEQ
;
A
#
# COMPACT_ATOMS: atom_id res chain seq x y z
N MET A 1 38.18 -1.51 -24.48
CA MET A 1 37.46 -2.45 -25.38
C MET A 1 36.50 -3.26 -24.52
N LYS A 2 35.23 -2.88 -24.45
CA LYS A 2 34.20 -3.68 -23.77
C LYS A 2 33.38 -4.37 -24.85
N THR A 3 33.50 -5.70 -24.87
CA THR A 3 32.73 -6.59 -25.74
C THR A 3 31.26 -6.53 -25.31
N VAL A 4 30.39 -6.15 -26.24
CA VAL A 4 28.93 -6.24 -26.09
C VAL A 4 28.55 -7.68 -26.40
N LEU A 5 27.93 -8.37 -25.44
CA LEU A 5 27.28 -9.66 -25.69
C LEU A 5 25.78 -9.41 -25.71
N GLU A 6 25.20 -9.44 -26.91
CA GLU A 6 23.76 -9.52 -27.11
C GLU A 6 23.33 -10.96 -26.81
N LEU A 7 22.44 -11.13 -25.82
CA LEU A 7 21.76 -12.40 -25.58
C LEU A 7 20.27 -12.18 -25.78
N GLN A 8 19.71 -12.85 -26.78
CA GLN A 8 18.28 -12.93 -27.03
C GLN A 8 17.66 -13.93 -26.04
N SER A 9 16.61 -13.54 -25.30
CA SER A 9 15.83 -14.45 -24.46
C SER A 9 14.42 -14.66 -25.05
N GLU A 10 13.98 -15.92 -25.12
CA GLU A 10 12.75 -16.31 -25.81
C GLU A 10 11.47 -16.32 -24.93
N ASP A 11 11.52 -16.23 -23.61
CA ASP A 11 10.33 -16.52 -22.77
C ASP A 11 9.86 -15.40 -21.82
N CYS A 12 9.82 -14.13 -22.27
CA CYS A 12 8.94 -13.11 -21.69
C CYS A 12 8.68 -11.96 -22.71
N PRO A 13 7.44 -11.68 -23.15
CA PRO A 13 7.23 -10.83 -24.33
C PRO A 13 7.42 -9.31 -24.15
N ARG A 14 7.70 -8.78 -22.95
CA ARG A 14 7.45 -7.32 -22.69
C ARG A 14 8.60 -6.45 -22.17
N VAL A 15 9.79 -6.97 -21.89
CA VAL A 15 10.91 -6.11 -21.42
C VAL A 15 12.16 -6.41 -22.23
N ARG A 16 12.13 -6.12 -23.54
CA ARG A 16 13.20 -6.54 -24.45
C ARG A 16 14.39 -5.58 -24.58
N ASN A 17 14.39 -4.36 -24.05
CA ASN A 17 15.52 -3.42 -24.25
C ASN A 17 15.63 -2.33 -23.16
N ALA A 18 15.95 -2.67 -21.90
CA ALA A 18 16.17 -1.68 -20.85
C ALA A 18 17.55 -1.84 -20.18
N PRO A 19 18.35 -0.76 -20.03
CA PRO A 19 19.69 -0.82 -19.43
C PRO A 19 19.65 -0.96 -17.89
N MET A 20 20.69 -1.60 -17.33
CA MET A 20 20.82 -2.07 -15.93
C MET A 20 21.70 -1.16 -15.05
N VAL A 21 21.27 -0.86 -13.81
CA VAL A 21 22.06 -0.17 -12.76
C VAL A 21 22.01 -0.95 -11.43
N LEU A 22 23.12 -0.98 -10.67
CA LEU A 22 23.28 -1.62 -9.35
C LEU A 22 23.32 -0.54 -8.25
N VAL A 23 22.48 -0.63 -7.22
CA VAL A 23 22.54 0.26 -6.05
C VAL A 23 23.32 -0.43 -4.93
N THR A 24 24.54 0.05 -4.66
CA THR A 24 25.40 -0.40 -3.55
C THR A 24 25.20 0.44 -2.28
N THR A 25 24.13 1.24 -2.23
CA THR A 25 23.91 2.28 -1.22
C THR A 25 23.20 1.70 0.00
N LYS A 26 23.65 2.07 1.20
CA LYS A 26 23.03 1.68 2.47
C LYS A 26 21.60 2.23 2.53
N LEU A 27 20.62 1.33 2.67
CA LEU A 27 19.23 1.69 2.94
C LEU A 27 19.04 2.02 4.43
N LEU A 28 18.25 3.06 4.71
CA LEU A 28 17.92 3.55 6.03
C LEU A 28 16.39 3.54 6.23
N PRO A 29 15.88 3.32 7.45
CA PRO A 29 14.45 3.35 7.72
C PRO A 29 13.83 4.71 7.40
N ILE A 30 12.66 4.75 6.75
CA ILE A 30 11.98 6.02 6.45
C ILE A 30 11.67 6.84 7.71
N THR A 31 11.55 6.17 8.86
CA THR A 31 11.29 6.79 10.16
C THR A 31 12.42 7.70 10.64
N ASP A 32 13.64 7.57 10.10
CA ASP A 32 14.75 8.49 10.40
C ASP A 32 14.52 9.88 9.78
N LEU A 33 13.65 10.00 8.78
CA LEU A 33 13.30 11.26 8.14
C LEU A 33 12.19 11.99 8.89
N HIS A 34 12.14 13.32 8.74
CA HIS A 34 11.11 14.16 9.37
C HIS A 34 10.56 15.20 8.38
N GLY A 35 9.39 15.74 8.68
CA GLY A 35 8.75 16.82 7.91
C GLY A 35 8.67 16.50 6.41
N GLU A 36 9.08 17.47 5.59
CA GLU A 36 9.01 17.35 4.13
C GLU A 36 9.91 16.25 3.56
N ALA A 37 11.08 15.99 4.15
CA ALA A 37 11.96 14.93 3.71
C ALA A 37 11.27 13.55 3.79
N LEU A 38 10.55 13.30 4.89
CA LEU A 38 9.75 12.09 5.05
C LEU A 38 8.63 12.02 4.01
N LEU A 39 7.88 13.11 3.81
CA LEU A 39 6.79 13.12 2.84
C LEU A 39 7.29 12.88 1.41
N VAL A 40 8.44 13.44 1.05
CA VAL A 40 9.09 13.20 -0.25
C VAL A 40 9.47 11.74 -0.41
N ALA A 41 10.14 11.13 0.58
CA ALA A 41 10.49 9.71 0.53
C ALA A 41 9.24 8.82 0.48
N PHE A 42 8.25 9.11 1.32
CA PHE A 42 7.02 8.32 1.41
C PHE A 42 6.24 8.32 0.09
N ARG A 43 6.11 9.50 -0.53
CA ARG A 43 5.54 9.66 -1.88
C ARG A 43 6.28 8.83 -2.91
N GLN A 44 7.60 8.76 -2.83
CA GLN A 44 8.39 7.93 -3.73
C GLN A 44 8.20 6.44 -3.46
N CYS A 45 8.00 5.99 -2.21
CA CYS A 45 7.64 4.60 -1.94
C CYS A 45 6.33 4.18 -2.63
N VAL A 46 5.37 5.11 -2.74
CA VAL A 46 4.08 4.89 -3.42
C VAL A 46 4.19 5.02 -4.95
N LEU A 47 4.96 5.99 -5.45
CA LEU A 47 5.01 6.33 -6.89
C LEU A 47 6.22 5.79 -7.66
N ARG A 48 7.27 5.38 -6.97
CA ARG A 48 8.58 5.02 -7.55
C ARG A 48 9.17 3.87 -6.76
N THR A 49 8.46 2.76 -6.77
CA THR A 49 8.92 1.57 -6.09
C THR A 49 10.03 0.90 -6.91
N PHE A 50 11.18 0.68 -6.29
CA PHE A 50 12.27 -0.03 -6.94
C PHE A 50 12.09 -1.54 -6.83
N LEU A 51 12.34 -2.24 -7.93
CA LEU A 51 12.55 -3.68 -7.89
C LEU A 51 13.96 -4.01 -7.43
N THR A 52 14.06 -4.68 -6.28
CA THR A 52 15.27 -5.41 -5.87
C THR A 52 14.95 -6.90 -5.90
N TYR A 53 14.76 -7.48 -7.10
CA TYR A 53 14.57 -8.93 -7.21
C TYR A 53 15.94 -9.62 -7.11
N LEU A 54 16.22 -10.31 -5.99
CA LEU A 54 17.45 -11.10 -5.80
C LEU A 54 17.12 -12.60 -6.01
N ALA A 55 17.33 -13.11 -7.23
CA ALA A 55 18.44 -13.97 -7.64
C ALA A 55 18.22 -15.49 -7.52
N ALA A 56 18.07 -16.15 -8.67
CA ALA A 56 18.45 -17.56 -8.84
C ALA A 56 18.80 -17.90 -10.30
N ARG A 57 19.68 -17.13 -10.95
CA ARG A 57 20.62 -17.53 -12.03
C ARG A 57 21.07 -16.30 -12.80
N LEU A 58 22.39 -16.08 -12.83
CA LEU A 58 23.13 -15.01 -13.49
C LEU A 58 23.36 -13.79 -12.59
N SER A 59 24.58 -13.77 -12.07
CA SER A 59 25.30 -12.62 -11.54
C SER A 59 25.06 -11.38 -12.40
N HIS A 60 24.47 -10.35 -11.80
CA HIS A 60 24.30 -8.92 -12.20
C HIS A 60 22.84 -8.46 -12.03
N GLN A 61 22.58 -7.69 -10.96
CA GLN A 61 21.30 -7.07 -10.60
C GLN A 61 20.99 -5.84 -11.46
N ALA A 62 19.75 -5.72 -11.94
CA ALA A 62 19.19 -4.53 -12.60
C ALA A 62 18.04 -3.95 -11.78
N LEU A 63 18.14 -2.67 -11.40
CA LEU A 63 17.04 -1.92 -10.81
C LEU A 63 16.08 -1.40 -11.87
N TYR A 64 14.80 -1.75 -11.77
CA TYR A 64 13.70 -1.13 -12.52
C TYR A 64 13.03 -0.06 -11.66
N PHE A 65 12.79 1.12 -12.24
CA PHE A 65 11.96 2.17 -11.66
C PHE A 65 10.54 2.00 -12.20
N LEU A 66 9.66 1.37 -11.44
CA LEU A 66 8.25 1.28 -11.78
C LEU A 66 7.44 1.96 -10.67
N ASP A 67 6.26 2.47 -11.00
CA ASP A 67 5.36 2.90 -9.95
C ASP A 67 4.75 1.66 -9.24
N HIS A 68 4.29 1.83 -8.00
CA HIS A 68 3.72 0.71 -7.23
C HIS A 68 2.52 0.06 -7.96
N HIS A 69 1.76 0.84 -8.73
CA HIS A 69 0.59 0.37 -9.48
C HIS A 69 0.98 -0.43 -10.73
N GLU A 70 2.05 -0.06 -11.43
CA GLU A 70 2.65 -0.80 -12.52
C GLU A 70 3.18 -2.15 -12.04
N LEU A 71 3.83 -2.17 -10.87
CA LEU A 71 4.24 -3.41 -10.21
C LEU A 71 3.05 -4.30 -9.87
N TRP A 72 2.01 -3.70 -9.29
CA TRP A 72 0.77 -4.40 -8.99
C TRP A 72 0.15 -5.03 -10.25
N ASN A 73 0.09 -4.27 -11.35
CA ASN A 73 -0.45 -4.74 -12.64
C ASN A 73 0.45 -5.77 -13.32
N ALA A 74 1.77 -5.71 -13.10
CA ALA A 74 2.72 -6.75 -13.50
C ALA A 74 2.59 -8.03 -12.64
N GLY A 75 1.78 -7.95 -11.58
CA GLY A 75 1.46 -9.06 -10.71
C GLY A 75 2.39 -9.22 -9.51
N MET A 76 3.16 -8.18 -9.21
CA MET A 76 3.99 -8.07 -8.02
C MET A 76 3.16 -7.35 -6.96
N HIS A 77 2.53 -8.15 -6.10
CA HIS A 77 1.64 -7.65 -5.06
C HIS A 77 2.42 -7.53 -3.75
N ASP A 78 2.38 -6.37 -3.09
CA ASP A 78 2.94 -6.21 -1.75
C ASP A 78 1.88 -6.61 -0.72
N TRP A 79 2.19 -7.62 0.09
CA TRP A 79 1.28 -8.12 1.13
C TRP A 79 1.66 -7.63 2.52
N ASP A 80 2.74 -6.86 2.66
CA ASP A 80 3.29 -6.40 3.94
C ASP A 80 3.86 -4.97 3.89
N ILE A 81 3.07 -4.01 3.41
CA ILE A 81 3.37 -2.59 3.55
C ILE A 81 3.40 -2.22 5.03
N SER A 82 4.60 -1.90 5.52
CA SER A 82 4.88 -1.59 6.92
C SER A 82 5.93 -0.49 7.05
N CYS A 83 6.01 0.21 8.19
CA CYS A 83 7.03 1.25 8.37
C CYS A 83 8.46 0.69 8.36
N GLU A 84 8.61 -0.60 8.60
CA GLU A 84 9.84 -1.39 8.56
C GLU A 84 10.31 -1.68 7.12
N ASN A 85 9.35 -1.75 6.18
CA ASN A 85 9.62 -1.98 4.76
C ASN A 85 9.75 -0.68 3.95
N LEU A 86 9.31 0.46 4.49
CA LEU A 86 9.58 1.75 3.87
C LEU A 86 10.98 2.26 4.26
N MET A 87 11.84 2.40 3.26
CA MET A 87 13.25 2.76 3.40
C MET A 87 13.56 4.01 2.56
N TYR A 88 14.75 4.58 2.76
CA TYR A 88 15.31 5.58 1.87
C TYR A 88 16.83 5.40 1.74
N TYR A 89 17.40 6.04 0.72
CA TYR A 89 18.83 6.30 0.63
C TYR A 89 19.07 7.71 0.12
N GLU A 90 20.29 8.19 0.32
CA GLU A 90 20.73 9.46 -0.23
C GLU A 90 21.66 9.22 -1.42
N GLN A 91 21.38 9.90 -2.52
CA GLN A 91 22.24 9.92 -3.69
C GLN A 91 22.31 11.34 -4.23
N ASP A 92 23.53 11.86 -4.41
CA ASP A 92 23.79 13.21 -4.94
C ASP A 92 23.03 14.32 -4.17
N GLY A 93 22.95 14.19 -2.84
CA GLY A 93 22.22 15.12 -1.97
C GLY A 93 20.69 15.04 -2.08
N LYS A 94 20.15 14.02 -2.75
CA LYS A 94 18.71 13.78 -2.88
C LYS A 94 18.29 12.56 -2.06
N ILE A 95 17.16 12.69 -1.39
CA ILE A 95 16.50 11.60 -0.67
C ILE A 95 15.66 10.80 -1.66
N ILE A 96 15.91 9.50 -1.71
CA ILE A 96 15.21 8.57 -2.57
C ILE A 96 14.49 7.53 -1.71
N GLY A 97 13.16 7.55 -1.73
CA GLY A 97 12.32 6.60 -0.98
C GLY A 97 12.15 5.29 -1.74
N VAL A 98 12.16 4.18 -1.02
CA VAL A 98 12.09 2.82 -1.56
C VAL A 98 11.19 1.96 -0.68
N LEU A 99 10.33 1.15 -1.29
CA LEU A 99 9.61 0.08 -0.60
C LEU A 99 10.42 -1.21 -0.75
N ASN A 100 10.79 -1.79 0.37
CA ASN A 100 11.50 -3.05 0.49
C ASN A 100 10.51 -4.22 0.56
N ASP A 101 10.98 -5.42 0.25
CA ASP A 101 10.29 -6.71 0.48
C ASP A 101 9.10 -7.04 -0.46
N PHE A 102 9.41 -7.44 -1.69
CA PHE A 102 8.46 -8.05 -2.63
C PHE A 102 8.44 -9.60 -2.57
N ASP A 103 9.19 -10.21 -1.66
CA ASP A 103 9.46 -11.64 -1.67
C ASP A 103 8.30 -12.49 -1.10
N LEU A 104 7.24 -11.83 -0.62
CA LEU A 104 6.06 -12.48 0.00
C LEU A 104 4.88 -12.72 -0.96
N ALA A 105 4.98 -12.35 -2.24
CA ALA A 105 3.88 -12.54 -3.19
C ALA A 105 3.58 -14.04 -3.43
N PRO A 106 2.35 -14.52 -3.17
CA PRO A 106 1.97 -15.91 -3.47
C PRO A 106 2.04 -16.19 -4.97
N LEU A 107 2.50 -17.40 -5.32
CA LEU A 107 2.36 -17.92 -6.67
C LEU A 107 0.86 -17.96 -7.05
N PRO A 108 0.49 -17.59 -8.29
CA PRO A 108 -0.90 -17.69 -8.75
C PRO A 108 -1.41 -19.13 -8.69
N SER A 109 -2.63 -19.32 -8.20
CA SER A 109 -3.35 -20.60 -8.33
C SER A 109 -3.93 -20.75 -9.74
N GLU A 110 -4.36 -21.98 -10.06
CA GLU A 110 -4.87 -22.37 -11.39
C GLU A 110 -6.09 -21.55 -11.86
N ASP A 111 -6.79 -20.89 -10.95
CA ASP A 111 -7.92 -20.00 -11.22
C ASP A 111 -7.52 -18.51 -11.41
N GLY A 112 -6.22 -18.21 -11.40
CA GLY A 112 -5.70 -16.85 -11.50
C GLY A 112 -5.83 -16.03 -10.21
N THR A 113 -6.38 -16.60 -9.13
CA THR A 113 -6.33 -15.94 -7.82
C THR A 113 -4.94 -16.08 -7.22
N ARG A 114 -4.43 -15.04 -6.55
CA ARG A 114 -3.18 -15.11 -5.80
C ARG A 114 -3.53 -15.12 -4.33
N CYS A 115 -3.86 -16.30 -3.82
CA CYS A 115 -4.10 -16.50 -2.38
C CYS A 115 -2.89 -17.23 -1.77
N PRO A 116 -2.37 -16.78 -0.60
CA PRO A 116 -1.36 -17.54 0.12
C PRO A 116 -1.87 -18.97 0.39
N ARG A 117 -1.17 -19.99 -0.13
CA ARG A 117 -1.42 -21.38 0.25
C ARG A 117 -0.92 -21.58 1.68
N GLY A 118 -1.83 -21.49 2.66
CA GLY A 118 -1.53 -21.70 4.08
C GLY A 118 -2.40 -20.81 4.96
N ASN A 119 -2.83 -21.34 6.11
CA ASN A 119 -3.94 -20.84 6.94
C ASN A 119 -3.73 -19.46 7.61
N LYS A 120 -2.80 -18.62 7.14
CA LYS A 120 -2.59 -17.24 7.63
C LYS A 120 -2.16 -16.32 6.50
N ARG A 121 -2.88 -15.20 6.33
CA ARG A 121 -2.42 -14.11 5.47
C ARG A 121 -1.14 -13.49 6.03
N PRO A 122 -0.11 -13.25 5.19
CA PRO A 122 0.98 -12.35 5.55
C PRO A 122 0.45 -10.92 5.70
N GLY A 123 1.14 -10.10 6.50
CA GLY A 123 0.82 -8.69 6.70
C GLY A 123 0.85 -8.27 8.18
N THR A 124 1.41 -7.10 8.42
CA THR A 124 1.50 -6.49 9.74
C THR A 124 0.13 -5.92 10.16
N LEU A 125 -0.53 -6.53 11.15
CA LEU A 125 -1.92 -6.23 11.56
C LEU A 125 -2.27 -4.73 11.72
N PRO A 126 -1.41 -3.87 12.33
CA PRO A 126 -1.65 -2.42 12.36
C PRO A 126 -1.82 -1.77 10.98
N PHE A 127 -1.19 -2.29 9.95
CA PHE A 127 -1.16 -1.73 8.60
C PHE A 127 -2.09 -2.46 7.63
N MET A 128 -2.49 -3.70 7.93
CA MET A 128 -3.42 -4.48 7.12
C MET A 128 -4.77 -3.77 6.90
N ALA A 129 -5.28 -3.75 5.68
CA ALA A 129 -6.56 -3.12 5.33
C ALA A 129 -7.75 -3.71 6.11
N ILE A 130 -8.76 -2.90 6.41
CA ILE A 130 -9.93 -3.26 7.23
C ILE A 130 -10.65 -4.50 6.66
N ASP A 131 -10.85 -4.56 5.34
CA ASP A 131 -11.51 -5.68 4.65
C ASP A 131 -10.74 -7.00 4.75
N LEU A 132 -9.45 -6.94 5.09
CA LEU A 132 -8.61 -8.12 5.28
C LEU A 132 -8.59 -8.60 6.74
N LEU A 133 -9.05 -7.78 7.69
CA LEU A 133 -9.08 -8.11 9.13
C LEU A 133 -10.32 -8.94 9.53
N ILE A 134 -11.36 -8.99 8.68
CA ILE A 134 -12.57 -9.80 8.92
C ILE A 134 -12.29 -11.31 8.70
N PRO A 135 -13.13 -12.22 9.23
CA PRO A 135 -12.92 -13.66 9.10
C PRO A 135 -12.73 -14.13 7.65
N GLU A 136 -13.51 -13.62 6.71
CA GLU A 136 -13.44 -13.93 5.28
C GLU A 136 -12.10 -13.49 4.69
N GLY A 137 -11.63 -12.30 5.09
CA GLY A 137 -10.31 -11.80 4.74
C GLY A 137 -9.21 -12.71 5.27
N GLN A 138 -9.26 -13.06 6.55
CA GLN A 138 -8.27 -13.94 7.18
C GLN A 138 -8.28 -15.37 6.61
N ALA A 139 -9.44 -15.84 6.15
CA ALA A 139 -9.62 -17.12 5.46
C ALA A 139 -9.17 -17.10 4.00
N GLY A 140 -8.70 -15.97 3.47
CA GLY A 140 -8.26 -15.84 2.09
C GLY A 140 -9.38 -15.69 1.07
N GLN A 141 -10.62 -15.44 1.51
CA GLN A 141 -11.81 -15.38 0.65
C GLN A 141 -12.04 -13.99 0.05
N THR A 142 -11.51 -12.93 0.68
CA THR A 142 -11.56 -11.56 0.13
C THR A 142 -10.40 -11.35 -0.85
N ALA A 143 -10.62 -11.14 -2.14
CA ALA A 143 -9.51 -10.86 -3.07
C ALA A 143 -8.60 -9.72 -2.57
N HIS A 144 -7.28 -9.85 -2.69
CA HIS A 144 -6.38 -8.74 -2.38
C HIS A 144 -6.33 -7.80 -3.58
N LEU A 145 -6.76 -6.57 -3.39
CA LEU A 145 -6.88 -5.53 -4.40
C LEU A 145 -5.87 -4.41 -4.08
N TYR A 146 -5.43 -3.67 -5.09
CA TYR A 146 -4.51 -2.53 -4.93
C TYR A 146 -4.99 -1.49 -3.90
N ARG A 147 -6.31 -1.35 -3.71
CA ARG A 147 -6.88 -0.46 -2.69
C ARG A 147 -6.46 -0.83 -1.27
N HIS A 148 -6.17 -2.11 -1.02
CA HIS A 148 -5.69 -2.58 0.28
C HIS A 148 -4.26 -2.09 0.54
N ASP A 149 -3.41 -2.08 -0.47
CA ASP A 149 -2.05 -1.55 -0.37
C ASP A 149 -2.07 -0.04 -0.13
N LEU A 150 -2.92 0.68 -0.88
CA LEU A 150 -3.15 2.11 -0.64
C LEU A 150 -3.62 2.36 0.80
N GLU A 151 -4.57 1.58 1.29
CA GLU A 151 -5.04 1.69 2.68
C GLU A 151 -3.89 1.42 3.67
N SER A 152 -3.03 0.42 3.40
CA SER A 152 -1.85 0.15 4.23
C SER A 152 -0.88 1.32 4.29
N PHE A 153 -0.62 2.01 3.16
CA PHE A 153 0.14 3.25 3.17
C PHE A 153 -0.49 4.33 4.07
N ILE A 154 -1.83 4.49 4.08
CA ILE A 154 -2.51 5.44 4.99
C ILE A 154 -2.25 5.07 6.45
N TRP A 155 -2.34 3.78 6.78
CA TRP A 155 -2.09 3.30 8.13
C TRP A 155 -0.63 3.51 8.55
N VAL A 156 0.33 3.30 7.65
CA VAL A 156 1.75 3.60 7.91
C VAL A 156 1.98 5.09 8.14
N LEU A 157 1.43 5.97 7.29
CA LEU A 157 1.58 7.43 7.46
C LEU A 157 0.94 7.92 8.76
N THR A 158 -0.24 7.37 9.10
CA THR A 158 -0.92 7.62 10.38
C THR A 158 -0.07 7.18 11.56
N TRP A 159 0.53 6.00 11.47
CA TRP A 159 1.39 5.43 12.48
C TRP A 159 2.62 6.29 12.73
N ILE A 160 3.36 6.65 11.68
CA ILE A 160 4.52 7.53 11.78
C ILE A 160 4.11 8.87 12.41
N SER A 161 3.02 9.47 11.94
CA SER A 161 2.54 10.78 12.42
C SER A 161 2.26 10.82 13.92
N LEU A 162 1.71 9.74 14.50
CA LEU A 162 1.25 9.72 15.88
C LEU A 162 2.16 8.95 16.85
N GLN A 163 2.99 8.04 16.33
CA GLN A 163 3.75 7.08 17.13
C GLN A 163 5.27 7.36 17.13
N PHE A 164 5.76 8.32 16.36
CA PHE A 164 7.16 8.72 16.33
C PHE A 164 7.34 10.19 16.71
N SER A 165 8.46 10.52 17.34
CA SER A 165 8.92 11.91 17.52
C SER A 165 10.42 11.96 17.30
N ASN A 166 10.87 12.83 16.39
CA ASN A 166 12.29 12.94 16.00
C ASN A 166 12.91 11.57 15.66
N GLY A 167 12.16 10.74 14.93
CA GLY A 167 12.58 9.41 14.47
C GLY A 167 12.59 8.33 15.54
N VAL A 168 12.27 8.69 16.78
CA VAL A 168 12.17 7.74 17.88
C VAL A 168 10.72 7.34 18.08
N ARG A 169 10.46 6.03 18.05
CA ARG A 169 9.16 5.48 18.38
C ARG A 169 8.80 5.75 19.85
N LEU A 170 7.62 6.30 20.08
CA LEU A 170 7.11 6.61 21.42
C LEU A 170 6.76 5.34 22.19
N LYS A 171 7.29 5.20 23.41
CA LYS A 171 7.00 4.05 24.30
C LYS A 171 5.57 4.01 24.82
N ASN A 172 4.90 5.16 24.92
CA ASN A 172 3.52 5.31 25.41
C ASN A 172 2.63 6.13 24.44
N GLY A 173 2.90 6.07 23.13
CA GLY A 173 2.08 6.75 22.12
C GLY A 173 0.68 6.13 21.97
N VAL A 174 -0.21 6.92 21.35
CA VAL A 174 -1.66 6.65 21.24
C VAL A 174 -1.94 5.28 20.59
N LEU A 175 -1.12 4.87 19.62
CA LEU A 175 -1.36 3.69 18.81
C LEU A 175 -0.64 2.44 19.36
N ASN A 176 0.06 2.52 20.49
CA ASN A 176 0.87 1.40 20.98
C ASN A 176 0.12 0.09 21.19
N LYS A 177 -1.17 0.17 21.54
CA LYS A 177 -2.00 -1.02 21.70
C LYS A 177 -2.14 -1.78 20.37
N TRP A 178 -2.01 -1.11 19.23
CA TRP A 178 -2.25 -1.70 17.92
C TRP A 178 -1.29 -2.83 17.58
N MET A 179 -0.04 -2.78 18.06
CA MET A 179 0.92 -3.89 17.86
C MET A 179 0.54 -5.18 18.58
N LYS A 180 -0.34 -5.11 19.57
CA LYS A 180 -0.71 -6.25 20.42
C LYS A 180 -2.11 -6.77 20.13
N MET A 181 -2.80 -6.19 19.14
CA MET A 181 -4.19 -6.53 18.84
C MET A 181 -4.29 -7.82 18.03
N ASN A 182 -5.35 -8.58 18.27
CA ASN A 182 -5.82 -9.58 17.30
C ASN A 182 -6.62 -8.91 16.15
N THR A 183 -7.03 -9.70 15.17
CA THR A 183 -7.71 -9.21 13.95
C THR A 183 -9.03 -8.48 14.25
N ILE A 184 -9.83 -9.02 15.18
CA ILE A 184 -11.13 -8.43 15.58
C ILE A 184 -10.91 -7.11 16.32
N GLU A 185 -9.93 -7.06 17.22
CA GLU A 185 -9.56 -5.83 17.93
C GLU A 185 -9.05 -4.76 16.95
N ALA A 186 -8.19 -5.15 16.01
CA ALA A 186 -7.67 -4.24 14.99
C ALA A 186 -8.79 -3.66 14.12
N TRP A 187 -9.73 -4.49 13.66
CA TRP A 187 -10.89 -4.06 12.88
C TRP A 187 -11.73 -3.02 13.65
N ASN A 188 -12.07 -3.33 14.91
CA ASN A 188 -12.88 -2.45 15.75
C ASN A 188 -12.19 -1.11 16.03
N VAL A 189 -10.90 -1.15 16.38
CA VAL A 189 -10.14 0.07 16.72
C VAL A 189 -9.92 0.95 15.50
N LYS A 190 -9.65 0.38 14.31
CA LYS A 190 -9.56 1.14 13.07
C LYS A 190 -10.88 1.82 12.71
N GLY A 191 -12.00 1.11 12.83
CA GLY A 191 -13.33 1.70 12.62
C GLY A 191 -13.62 2.86 13.60
N GLY A 192 -13.28 2.70 14.87
CA GLY A 192 -13.38 3.77 15.88
C GLY A 192 -12.47 4.96 15.58
N PHE A 193 -11.25 4.68 15.12
CA PHE A 193 -10.28 5.69 14.74
C PHE A 193 -10.75 6.52 13.55
N LEU A 194 -11.30 5.91 12.49
CA LEU A 194 -11.84 6.64 11.33
C LEU A 194 -13.00 7.58 11.68
N ARG A 195 -13.73 7.31 12.77
CA ARG A 195 -14.79 8.20 13.29
C ARG A 195 -14.27 9.38 14.10
N SER A 196 -13.04 9.33 14.59
CA SER A 196 -12.53 10.27 15.60
C SER A 196 -11.10 10.77 15.37
N PHE A 197 -10.46 10.42 14.25
CA PHE A 197 -9.05 10.71 13.98
C PHE A 197 -8.72 12.21 14.15
N ARG A 198 -9.63 13.10 13.77
CA ARG A 198 -9.48 14.57 13.92
C ARG A 198 -9.27 15.07 15.36
N ARG A 199 -9.54 14.23 16.38
CA ARG A 199 -9.35 14.55 17.80
C ARG A 199 -7.93 14.28 18.30
N HIS A 200 -7.07 13.66 17.49
CA HIS A 200 -5.70 13.33 17.87
C HIS A 200 -4.75 14.48 17.53
N THR A 201 -3.80 14.70 18.43
CA THR A 201 -2.70 15.66 18.27
C THR A 201 -1.41 14.88 18.04
N PRO A 202 -0.65 15.17 16.98
CA PRO A 202 0.62 14.51 16.74
C PRO A 202 1.69 15.01 17.71
N PRO A 203 2.77 14.27 17.94
CA PRO A 203 3.96 14.78 18.61
C PRO A 203 4.53 16.00 17.87
N ALA A 204 5.24 16.86 18.59
CA ALA A 204 5.85 18.06 18.01
C ALA A 204 6.78 17.69 16.85
N GLY A 205 6.67 18.42 15.73
CA GLY A 205 7.46 18.20 14.51
C GLY A 205 6.76 17.34 13.45
N ASN A 206 5.64 16.68 13.78
CA ASN A 206 4.88 15.84 12.86
C ASN A 206 3.60 16.51 12.32
N GLU A 207 3.37 17.79 12.61
CA GLU A 207 2.13 18.49 12.26
C GLU A 207 1.84 18.44 10.75
N GLY A 208 2.86 18.70 9.92
CA GLY A 208 2.73 18.65 8.46
C GLY A 208 2.41 17.25 7.94
N ILE A 209 3.09 16.22 8.47
CA ILE A 209 2.84 14.82 8.11
C ILE A 209 1.42 14.43 8.51
N TRP A 210 0.98 14.83 9.71
CA TRP A 210 -0.34 14.53 10.22
C TRP A 210 -1.46 15.19 9.40
N VAL A 211 -1.26 16.41 8.91
CA VAL A 211 -2.22 17.06 8.01
C VAL A 211 -2.45 16.22 6.76
N VAL A 212 -1.37 15.71 6.13
CA VAL A 212 -1.48 14.81 4.97
C VAL A 212 -2.19 13.50 5.33
N ALA A 213 -1.83 12.89 6.47
CA ALA A 213 -2.50 11.69 6.96
C ALA A 213 -4.01 11.92 7.20
N GLN A 214 -4.40 13.07 7.75
CA GLN A 214 -5.81 13.44 7.97
C GLN A 214 -6.60 13.55 6.66
N TYR A 215 -6.00 14.09 5.59
CA TYR A 215 -6.63 14.11 4.27
C TYR A 215 -6.82 12.69 3.73
N CYS A 216 -5.79 11.85 3.82
CA CYS A 216 -5.87 10.44 3.40
C CYS A 216 -6.93 9.66 4.18
N LEU A 217 -6.95 9.79 5.51
CA LEU A 217 -7.95 9.19 6.39
C LEU A 217 -9.38 9.68 6.08
N HIS A 218 -9.53 10.95 5.71
CA HIS A 218 -10.84 11.48 5.29
C HIS A 218 -11.34 10.81 4.00
N VAL A 219 -10.47 10.65 3.00
CA VAL A 219 -10.77 9.93 1.75
C VAL A 219 -11.14 8.49 2.05
N LEU A 220 -10.33 7.78 2.84
CA LEU A 220 -10.57 6.39 3.25
C LEU A 220 -11.92 6.24 3.97
N ALA A 221 -12.18 7.08 4.98
CA ALA A 221 -13.44 7.03 5.73
C ALA A 221 -14.66 7.33 4.84
N ARG A 222 -14.52 8.25 3.88
CA ARG A 222 -15.60 8.55 2.91
C ARG A 222 -15.87 7.37 2.01
N ARG A 223 -14.82 6.71 1.50
CA ARG A 223 -14.92 5.54 0.63
C ARG A 223 -15.59 4.37 1.32
N ILE A 224 -15.16 4.04 2.54
CA ILE A 224 -15.78 2.97 3.34
C ILE A 224 -17.28 3.24 3.54
N ARG A 225 -17.68 4.47 3.90
CA ARG A 225 -19.10 4.81 4.03
C ARG A 225 -19.89 4.69 2.73
N GLN A 226 -19.28 5.03 1.60
CA GLN A 226 -19.94 4.88 0.29
C GLN A 226 -20.14 3.40 -0.08
N LEU A 227 -19.16 2.55 0.24
CA LEU A 227 -19.26 1.11 0.04
C LEU A 227 -20.34 0.50 0.95
N ASP A 228 -20.34 0.83 2.24
CA ASP A 228 -21.35 0.36 3.20
C ASP A 228 -22.77 0.70 2.71
N GLN A 229 -22.98 1.96 2.29
CA GLN A 229 -24.26 2.40 1.74
C GLN A 229 -24.65 1.64 0.47
N LEU A 230 -23.71 1.42 -0.44
CA LEU A 230 -23.94 0.69 -1.68
C LEU A 230 -24.35 -0.77 -1.42
N VAL A 231 -23.70 -1.43 -0.45
CA VAL A 231 -24.00 -2.80 -0.04
C VAL A 231 -25.39 -2.88 0.60
N ASP A 232 -25.73 -1.94 1.49
CA ASP A 232 -27.05 -1.87 2.13
C ASP A 232 -28.17 -1.65 1.10
N ASP A 233 -27.98 -0.69 0.19
CA ASP A 233 -28.93 -0.37 -0.88
C ASP A 233 -29.14 -1.57 -1.81
N LEU A 234 -28.05 -2.26 -2.20
CA LEU A 234 -28.11 -3.48 -3.01
C LEU A 234 -28.87 -4.60 -2.27
N GLY A 235 -28.60 -4.80 -0.98
CA GLY A 235 -29.30 -5.77 -0.16
C GLY A 235 -30.79 -5.50 -0.09
N PHE A 236 -31.19 -4.24 0.04
CA PHE A 236 -32.58 -3.82 0.02
C PHE A 236 -33.23 -4.02 -1.35
N ALA A 237 -32.57 -3.62 -2.43
CA ALA A 237 -33.07 -3.77 -3.79
C ALA A 237 -33.29 -5.26 -4.15
N ARG A 238 -32.36 -6.14 -3.74
CA ARG A 238 -32.48 -7.60 -3.91
C ARG A 238 -33.69 -8.17 -3.17
N ARG A 239 -33.90 -7.80 -1.91
CA ARG A 239 -35.07 -8.24 -1.11
C ARG A 239 -36.39 -7.78 -1.71
N LYS A 240 -36.40 -6.66 -2.42
CA LYS A 240 -37.58 -6.12 -3.10
C LYS A 240 -37.78 -6.62 -4.53
N HIS A 241 -36.88 -7.47 -5.05
CA HIS A 241 -36.85 -7.85 -6.47
C HIS A 241 -36.91 -6.63 -7.40
N SER A 242 -36.21 -5.54 -7.03
CA SER A 242 -36.15 -4.30 -7.80
C SER A 242 -35.19 -4.43 -8.98
N ASP A 243 -35.56 -3.86 -10.13
CA ASP A 243 -34.67 -3.73 -11.30
C ASP A 243 -33.38 -2.93 -10.99
N GLU A 244 -33.41 -2.13 -9.92
CA GLU A 244 -32.27 -1.37 -9.42
C GLU A 244 -31.15 -2.27 -8.86
N ALA A 245 -31.46 -3.50 -8.45
CA ALA A 245 -30.47 -4.44 -7.93
C ALA A 245 -29.37 -4.77 -8.96
N THR A 246 -29.73 -4.83 -10.25
CA THR A 246 -28.75 -5.06 -11.33
C THR A 246 -27.78 -3.90 -11.46
N LYS A 247 -28.29 -2.66 -11.42
CA LYS A 247 -27.48 -1.44 -11.51
C LYS A 247 -26.57 -1.25 -10.30
N LEU A 248 -27.08 -1.50 -9.09
CA LEU A 248 -26.28 -1.44 -7.86
C LEU A 248 -25.23 -2.56 -7.83
N GLY A 249 -25.57 -3.75 -8.34
CA GLY A 249 -24.62 -4.85 -8.50
C GLY A 249 -23.46 -4.50 -9.45
N GLN A 250 -23.76 -3.88 -10.60
CA GLN A 250 -22.73 -3.39 -11.51
C GLN A 250 -21.82 -2.35 -10.86
N LYS A 251 -22.38 -1.38 -10.13
CA LYS A 251 -21.59 -0.40 -9.38
C LYS A 251 -20.69 -1.03 -8.33
N LEU A 252 -21.15 -2.08 -7.65
CA LEU A 252 -20.34 -2.81 -6.67
C LEU A 252 -19.18 -3.53 -7.37
N THR A 253 -19.44 -4.17 -8.52
CA THR A 253 -18.38 -4.77 -9.36
C THR A 253 -17.37 -3.73 -9.85
N GLU A 254 -17.80 -2.53 -10.24
CA GLU A 254 -16.89 -1.43 -10.59
C GLU A 254 -16.05 -0.96 -9.41
N TYR A 255 -16.61 -0.98 -8.20
CA TYR A 255 -15.90 -0.65 -6.96
C TYR A 255 -14.85 -1.70 -6.58
N ASP A 256 -15.12 -2.97 -6.89
CA ASP A 256 -14.22 -4.11 -6.66
C ASP A 256 -13.24 -4.37 -7.82
N ALA A 257 -13.45 -3.74 -8.98
CA ALA A 257 -12.52 -3.77 -10.10
C ALA A 257 -11.25 -2.96 -9.78
N ALA A 258 -10.20 -3.12 -10.61
CA ALA A 258 -8.96 -2.35 -10.52
C ALA A 258 -9.29 -0.86 -10.29
N PRO A 259 -8.63 -0.20 -9.32
CA PRO A 259 -9.08 1.08 -8.82
C PRO A 259 -9.26 2.02 -9.98
N PRO A 260 -10.47 2.58 -10.19
CA PRO A 260 -10.65 3.55 -11.27
C PRO A 260 -9.62 4.65 -11.04
N ALA A 261 -9.09 5.23 -12.12
CA ALA A 261 -8.05 6.27 -12.06
C ALA A 261 -8.41 7.42 -11.08
N THR A 262 -9.69 7.57 -10.73
CA THR A 262 -10.22 8.44 -9.69
C THR A 262 -9.77 8.11 -8.26
N VAL A 263 -9.60 6.85 -7.86
CA VAL A 263 -9.14 6.45 -6.52
C VAL A 263 -7.64 6.74 -6.37
N LEU A 264 -6.86 6.34 -7.38
CA LEU A 264 -5.45 6.70 -7.48
C LEU A 264 -5.26 8.22 -7.48
N ARG A 265 -6.10 8.95 -8.23
CA ARG A 265 -6.08 10.41 -8.25
C ARG A 265 -6.47 11.03 -6.92
N GLU A 266 -7.51 10.56 -6.24
CA GLU A 266 -7.87 11.07 -4.91
C GLU A 266 -6.77 10.82 -3.87
N PHE A 267 -6.11 9.67 -3.94
CA PHE A 267 -4.98 9.34 -3.09
C PHE A 267 -3.75 10.19 -3.43
N ALA A 268 -3.47 10.35 -4.72
CA ALA A 268 -2.41 11.21 -5.23
C ALA A 268 -2.64 12.68 -4.80
N ASP A 269 -3.85 13.19 -5.00
CA ASP A 269 -4.26 14.53 -4.60
C ASP A 269 -4.13 14.71 -3.07
N ALA A 270 -4.57 13.72 -2.28
CA ALA A 270 -4.44 13.75 -0.82
C ALA A 270 -2.98 13.74 -0.37
N LEU A 271 -2.09 13.05 -1.10
CA LEU A 271 -0.65 13.08 -0.88
C LEU A 271 0.03 14.33 -1.46
N GLY A 272 -0.69 15.20 -2.17
CA GLY A 272 -0.12 16.39 -2.83
C GLY A 272 0.74 16.05 -4.05
N LEU A 273 0.50 14.89 -4.67
CA LEU A 273 1.16 14.43 -5.88
C LEU A 273 0.53 15.12 -7.09
N ARG A 274 1.28 15.98 -7.78
CA ARG A 274 0.88 16.43 -9.12
C ARG A 274 1.09 15.24 -10.06
N VAL A 275 0.00 14.57 -10.41
CA VAL A 275 0.01 13.65 -11.55
C VAL A 275 0.18 14.51 -12.79
N GLU A 276 1.40 14.59 -13.32
CA GLU A 276 1.62 15.21 -14.64
C GLU A 276 0.78 14.41 -15.65
N GLN A 277 -0.09 15.12 -16.37
CA GLN A 277 -0.99 14.56 -17.39
C GLN A 277 -0.22 14.20 -18.66
#